data_AF-A0A2S5CN50-F1
#
_entry.id   AF-A0A2S5CN50-F1
#
_cell.length_a   1.000
_cell.length_b   1.000
_cell.length_c   1.000
_cell.angle_alpha   90.00
_cell.angle_beta   90.00
_cell.angle_gamma   90.00
#
_symmetry.space_group_name_H-M   'P 1'
#
loop_
_entity.id
_entity.type
_entity.pdbx_description
1 polymer ?
#
loop_
_entity_poly.entity_id
_entity_poly.type
_entity_poly.pdbx_seq_one_letter_code
_entity_poly.pdbx_strand_id
1 'polypeptide(L)'
;MIAEEFKELLSSLRGLGHHQRNLAKATLNPQTDLPETLGVIEARFELNPACPHCAGIRLSRYGSASGLQRYSCKSCRKTFNALTGTPLARLRHKPK
;
A
#
# COMPACT_ATOMS: atom_id res chain seq x y z
N MET A 1 16.31 -10.41 27.99
CA MET A 1 15.54 -11.50 28.62
C MET A 1 14.17 -11.53 27.98
N ILE A 2 13.69 -12.71 27.59
CA ILE A 2 12.31 -12.88 27.10
C ILE A 2 11.42 -13.06 28.33
N ALA A 3 10.36 -12.26 28.46
CA ALA A 3 9.43 -12.33 29.58
C ALA A 3 8.86 -13.75 29.74
N GLU A 4 8.64 -14.20 30.98
CA GLU A 4 8.18 -15.57 31.26
C GLU A 4 6.82 -15.84 30.60
N GLU A 5 5.93 -14.85 30.65
CA GLU A 5 4.63 -14.81 29.97
C GLU A 5 4.75 -15.07 28.45
N PHE A 6 5.82 -14.58 27.82
CA PHE A 6 6.04 -14.80 26.39
C PHE A 6 6.51 -16.22 26.09
N LYS A 7 7.27 -16.85 27.00
CA LYS A 7 7.64 -18.27 26.86
C LYS A 7 6.43 -19.19 27.00
N GLU A 8 5.53 -18.86 27.92
CA GLU A 8 4.25 -19.58 28.07
C GLU A 8 3.39 -19.44 26.81
N LEU A 9 3.27 -18.23 26.26
CA LEU A 9 2.62 -17.98 24.99
C LEU A 9 3.20 -18.84 23.85
N LEU A 10 4.52 -18.84 23.67
CA LEU A 10 5.19 -19.65 22.63
C LEU A 10 4.93 -21.15 22.80
N SER A 11 4.82 -21.62 24.04
CA SER A 11 4.53 -23.02 24.35
C SER A 11 3.11 -23.39 23.91
N SER A 12 2.14 -22.51 24.16
CA SER A 12 0.75 -22.69 23.72
C SER A 12 0.58 -22.73 22.20
N LEU A 13 1.43 -22.03 21.43
CA LEU A 13 1.36 -22.00 19.96
C LEU A 13 1.60 -23.38 19.31
N ARG A 14 2.31 -24.29 20.00
CA ARG A 14 2.62 -25.63 19.48
C ARG A 14 1.36 -26.48 19.32
N GLY A 15 0.39 -26.34 20.22
CA GLY A 15 -0.86 -27.10 20.26
C GLY A 15 -1.96 -26.60 19.32
N LEU A 16 -1.76 -25.48 18.61
CA LEU A 16 -2.80 -24.91 17.76
C LEU A 16 -3.15 -25.82 16.57
N GLY A 17 -4.44 -26.00 16.29
CA GLY A 17 -4.90 -26.62 15.05
C GLY A 17 -4.61 -25.74 13.82
N HIS A 18 -4.77 -26.29 12.61
CA HIS A 18 -4.54 -25.55 11.35
C HIS A 18 -5.32 -24.22 11.29
N HIS A 19 -6.61 -24.25 11.63
CA HIS A 19 -7.47 -23.07 11.67
C HIS A 19 -6.98 -22.01 12.68
N GLN A 20 -6.64 -22.43 13.90
CA GLN A 20 -6.15 -21.53 14.95
C GLN A 20 -4.78 -20.92 14.61
N ARG A 21 -3.88 -21.70 13.97
CA ARG A 21 -2.62 -21.17 13.45
C ARG A 21 -2.83 -20.10 12.38
N ASN A 22 -3.81 -20.28 11.50
CA ASN A 22 -4.13 -19.28 10.47
C ASN A 22 -4.68 -17.99 11.08
N LEU A 23 -5.57 -18.09 12.08
CA LEU A 23 -6.04 -16.94 12.86
C LEU A 23 -4.91 -16.21 13.59
N ALA A 24 -4.03 -16.94 14.28
CA ALA A 24 -2.88 -16.36 14.96
C ALA A 24 -1.94 -15.65 13.97
N LYS A 25 -1.65 -16.26 12.81
CA LYS A 25 -0.88 -15.61 11.74
C LYS A 25 -1.56 -14.34 11.21
N ALA A 26 -2.88 -14.37 10.99
CA ALA A 26 -3.61 -13.20 10.51
C ALA A 26 -3.58 -12.04 11.52
N THR A 27 -3.61 -12.36 12.82
CA THR A 27 -3.54 -11.38 13.91
C THR A 27 -2.13 -10.83 14.12
N LEU A 28 -1.11 -11.69 13.96
CA LEU A 28 0.30 -11.33 14.12
C LEU A 28 0.90 -10.68 12.87
N ASN A 29 0.29 -10.89 11.70
CA ASN A 29 0.60 -10.07 10.54
C ASN A 29 0.36 -8.61 10.96
N PRO A 30 1.35 -7.72 10.76
CA PRO A 30 1.12 -6.33 11.05
C PRO A 30 -0.14 -5.92 10.30
N GLN A 31 -1.09 -5.32 11.02
CA GLN A 31 -2.16 -4.55 10.41
C GLN A 31 -1.45 -3.35 9.77
N THR A 32 -0.86 -3.57 8.61
CA THR A 32 -0.23 -2.50 7.88
C THR A 32 -1.38 -1.71 7.31
N ASP A 33 -1.51 -0.45 7.72
CA ASP A 33 -2.44 0.51 7.14
C ASP A 33 -2.06 0.87 5.69
N LEU A 34 -1.26 0.04 5.02
CA LEU A 34 -0.78 0.26 3.66
C LEU A 34 -1.95 0.34 2.65
N PRO A 35 -2.94 -0.58 2.65
CA PRO A 35 -4.10 -0.46 1.76
C PRO A 35 -4.89 0.84 2.02
N GLU A 36 -5.06 1.21 3.28
CA GLU A 36 -5.75 2.44 3.67
C GLU A 36 -4.98 3.70 3.24
N THR A 37 -3.67 3.72 3.49
CA THR A 37 -2.77 4.81 3.08
C THR A 37 -2.75 4.99 1.57
N LEU A 38 -2.68 3.89 0.81
CA LEU A 38 -2.78 3.91 -0.65
C LEU A 38 -4.14 4.44 -1.10
N GLY A 39 -5.22 4.04 -0.42
CA GLY A 39 -6.56 4.56 -0.65
C GLY A 39 -6.65 6.07 -0.46
N VAL A 40 -6.07 6.62 0.62
CA VAL A 40 -6.03 8.06 0.88
C VAL A 40 -5.25 8.81 -0.20
N ILE A 41 -4.14 8.25 -0.68
CA ILE A 41 -3.33 8.83 -1.75
C ILE A 41 -4.14 8.93 -3.05
N GLU A 42 -4.77 7.83 -3.46
CA GLU A 42 -5.57 7.79 -4.70
C GLU A 42 -6.80 8.70 -4.58
N ALA A 43 -7.52 8.66 -3.46
CA ALA A 43 -8.67 9.53 -3.22
C ALA A 43 -8.31 11.02 -3.33
N ARG A 44 -7.15 11.42 -2.78
CA ARG A 44 -6.66 12.80 -2.90
C ARG A 44 -6.39 13.20 -4.34
N PHE A 45 -5.83 12.30 -5.15
CA PHE A 45 -5.59 12.57 -6.56
C PHE A 45 -6.90 12.67 -7.35
N GLU A 46 -7.87 11.80 -7.05
CA GLU A 46 -9.18 11.77 -7.72
C GLU A 46 -10.04 13.02 -7.46
N LEU A 47 -9.79 13.77 -6.38
CA LEU A 47 -10.44 15.08 -6.13
C LEU A 47 -10.07 16.14 -7.19
N ASN A 48 -8.87 16.09 -7.76
CA ASN A 48 -8.44 17.03 -8.80
C ASN A 48 -7.45 16.37 -9.77
N PRO A 49 -7.93 15.49 -10.66
CA PRO A 49 -7.08 14.67 -11.50
C PRO A 49 -6.47 15.49 -12.64
N ALA A 50 -5.18 15.77 -12.55
CA ALA A 50 -4.43 16.49 -13.58
C ALA A 50 -3.06 15.85 -13.82
N CYS A 51 -2.59 15.94 -15.08
CA CYS A 51 -1.24 15.50 -15.41
C CYS A 51 -0.19 16.39 -14.72
N PRO A 52 0.73 15.83 -13.92
CA PRO A 52 1.76 16.62 -13.24
C PRO A 52 2.81 17.19 -14.20
N HIS A 53 2.80 16.79 -15.47
CA HIS A 53 3.75 17.26 -16.48
C HIS A 53 3.23 18.39 -17.36
N CYS A 54 1.91 18.50 -17.54
CA CYS A 54 1.30 19.45 -18.48
C CYS A 54 -0.05 20.01 -18.04
N ALA A 55 -0.51 19.71 -16.83
CA ALA A 55 -1.82 20.07 -16.28
C ALA A 55 -3.04 19.57 -17.07
N GLY A 56 -2.86 18.72 -18.08
CA GLY A 56 -3.97 18.15 -18.84
C GLY A 56 -4.84 17.19 -18.02
N ILE A 57 -6.16 17.34 -18.12
CA ILE A 57 -7.17 16.54 -17.40
C ILE A 57 -7.62 15.28 -18.16
N ARG A 58 -7.24 15.14 -19.44
CA ARG A 58 -7.55 13.95 -20.24
C ARG A 58 -6.60 12.82 -19.88
N LEU A 59 -7.01 12.00 -18.91
CA LEU A 59 -6.22 10.91 -18.35
C LEU A 59 -6.88 9.55 -18.63
N SER A 60 -6.08 8.52 -18.85
CA SER A 60 -6.55 7.13 -18.88
C SER A 60 -5.79 6.28 -17.88
N ARG A 61 -6.48 5.36 -17.22
CA ARG A 61 -5.87 4.33 -16.36
C ARG A 61 -5.01 3.37 -17.22
N TYR A 62 -3.81 3.06 -16.76
CA TYR A 62 -2.80 2.27 -17.48
C TYR A 62 -2.09 1.27 -16.54
N GLY A 63 -2.86 0.33 -16.00
CA GLY A 63 -2.37 -0.67 -15.04
C GLY A 63 -2.03 -0.08 -13.67
N SER A 64 -1.34 -0.86 -12.83
CA SER A 64 -0.93 -0.46 -11.48
C SER A 64 0.51 -0.88 -11.20
N ALA A 65 1.14 -0.23 -10.23
CA ALA A 65 2.47 -0.58 -9.74
C ALA A 65 2.59 -0.23 -8.26
N SER A 66 3.11 -1.16 -7.45
CA SER A 66 3.27 -0.98 -5.99
C SER A 66 1.98 -0.51 -5.29
N GLY A 67 0.84 -1.11 -5.68
CA GLY A 67 -0.48 -0.80 -5.11
C GLY A 67 -1.11 0.53 -5.57
N LEU A 68 -0.44 1.32 -6.41
CA LEU A 68 -0.95 2.58 -6.96
C LEU A 68 -1.42 2.43 -8.41
N GLN A 69 -2.46 3.17 -8.78
CA GLN A 69 -2.94 3.31 -10.14
C GLN A 69 -1.91 4.11 -10.96
N ARG A 70 -1.60 3.60 -12.15
CA ARG A 70 -0.86 4.38 -13.16
C ARG A 70 -1.84 5.04 -14.10
N TYR A 71 -1.53 6.29 -14.44
CA TYR A 71 -2.28 7.10 -15.39
C TYR A 71 -1.41 7.42 -16.60
N SER A 72 -2.03 7.58 -17.75
CA SER A 72 -1.42 8.07 -18.98
C SER A 72 -2.15 9.32 -19.43
N CYS A 73 -1.41 10.42 -19.62
CA CYS A 73 -1.97 11.68 -20.11
C CYS A 73 -2.16 11.63 -21.62
N LYS A 74 -3.35 11.92 -22.12
CA LYS A 74 -3.62 11.96 -23.57
C LYS A 74 -3.02 13.20 -24.24
N SER A 75 -2.82 14.30 -23.50
CA SER A 75 -2.24 15.53 -24.05
C SER A 75 -0.73 15.43 -24.28
N CYS A 76 0.03 14.96 -23.29
CA CYS A 76 1.51 14.89 -23.39
C CYS A 76 2.07 13.47 -23.51
N ARG A 77 1.21 12.44 -23.52
CA ARG A 77 1.55 11.01 -23.65
C ARG A 77 2.48 10.44 -22.58
N LYS A 78 2.72 11.17 -21.49
CA LYS A 78 3.53 10.70 -20.35
C LYS A 78 2.69 9.87 -19.39
N THR A 79 3.31 8.86 -18.79
CA THR A 79 2.70 8.06 -17.71
C THR A 79 3.17 8.53 -16.34
N PHE A 80 2.28 8.47 -15.35
CA PHE A 80 2.54 8.89 -13.98
C PHE A 80 1.62 8.13 -13.02
N ASN A 81 1.73 8.39 -11.72
CA ASN A 81 0.81 7.91 -10.68
C ASN A 81 0.44 9.07 -9.73
N ALA A 82 -0.46 8.83 -8.79
CA ALA A 82 -0.91 9.83 -7.81
C ALA A 82 0.22 10.51 -7.00
N LEU A 83 1.39 9.87 -6.88
CA LEU A 83 2.55 10.43 -6.18
C LEU A 83 3.52 11.20 -7.09
N THR A 84 3.35 11.18 -8.40
CA THR A 84 4.30 11.81 -9.33
C THR A 84 4.28 13.33 -9.15
N GLY A 85 5.46 13.93 -8.99
CA GLY A 85 5.60 15.36 -8.70
C GLY A 85 5.46 15.72 -7.23
N THR A 86 5.19 14.75 -6.36
CA THR A 86 5.20 14.94 -4.89
C THR A 86 6.55 14.56 -4.29
N PRO A 87 6.89 15.05 -3.08
CA PRO A 87 8.06 14.58 -2.33
C PRO A 87 8.09 13.07 -2.09
N LEU A 88 6.95 12.37 -2.19
CA LEU A 88 6.81 10.93 -1.94
C LEU A 88 7.09 10.05 -3.18
N ALA A 89 7.28 10.65 -4.36
CA ALA A 89 7.45 9.92 -5.63
C ALA A 89 8.62 8.91 -5.63
N ARG A 90 9.69 9.23 -4.89
CA ARG A 90 10.96 8.48 -4.88
C ARG A 90 11.26 7.82 -3.54
N LEU A 91 10.27 7.72 -2.66
CA LEU A 91 10.44 7.06 -1.37
C LEU A 91 10.87 5.60 -1.60
N ARG A 92 12.04 5.24 -1.06
CA ARG A 92 12.59 3.87 -1.10
C ARG A 92 12.03 3.04 0.05
N HIS A 93 12.11 1.71 -0.07
CA HIS A 93 11.62 0.78 0.95
C HIS A 93 10.14 0.94 1.30
N LYS A 94 9.30 1.25 0.30
CA LYS A 94 7.85 1.13 0.48
C LYS A 94 7.55 -0.32 0.88
N PRO A 95 6.73 -0.55 1.93
CA PRO A 95 6.28 -1.89 2.25
C PRO A 95 5.63 -2.49 0.99
N LYS A 96 6.00 -3.73 0.68
CA LYS A 96 5.53 -4.46 -0.51
C LYS A 96 4.20 -5.13 -0.24
#